data_AF-A0A0A1T0P1-F1
#
_entry.id   AF-A0A0A1T0P1-F1
#
_cell.length_a   1.000
_cell.length_b   1.000
_cell.length_c   1.000
_cell.angle_alpha   90.00
_cell.angle_beta   90.00
_cell.angle_gamma   90.00
#
_symmetry.space_group_name_H-M   'P 1'
#
loop_
_entity.id
_entity.type
_entity.pdbx_description
1 polymer ?
#
loop_
_entity_poly.entity_id
_entity_poly.type
_entity_poly.pdbx_seq_one_letter_code
_entity_poly.pdbx_strand_id
1 'polypeptide(L)'
;MATDKITFLANWHATAYHAPVYLAQAKGFFAEQGIKVALLEPNDPSDVTEIIGSGKVDMGFKAMIHTLAAKARNFPVVSVGSLLDEPFTGVVYLKDSGITEDFRSLKGKKIGYVGEFGKIQIDELK
;
A
#
# COMPACT_ATOMS: atom_id res chain seq x y z
N MET A 1 -11.67 6.05 -26.61
CA MET A 1 -12.77 5.11 -26.31
C MET A 1 -12.70 4.79 -24.84
N ALA A 2 -13.80 4.90 -24.10
CA ALA A 2 -13.83 4.46 -22.71
C ALA A 2 -13.81 2.93 -22.68
N THR A 3 -12.96 2.34 -21.83
CA THR A 3 -12.96 0.90 -21.57
C THR A 3 -14.01 0.60 -20.50
N ASP A 4 -14.60 -0.59 -20.57
CA ASP A 4 -15.51 -1.14 -19.54
C ASP A 4 -14.77 -1.86 -18.41
N LYS A 5 -13.43 -1.77 -18.38
CA LYS A 5 -12.59 -2.39 -17.35
C LYS A 5 -12.52 -1.51 -16.12
N ILE A 6 -12.69 -2.13 -14.95
CA ILE A 6 -12.31 -1.55 -13.67
C ILE A 6 -10.79 -1.67 -13.54
N THR A 7 -10.12 -0.54 -13.41
CA THR A 7 -8.68 -0.47 -13.11
C THR A 7 -8.45 -0.65 -11.62
N PHE A 8 -7.56 -1.59 -11.28
CA PHE A 8 -7.25 -1.94 -9.90
C PHE A 8 -5.74 -1.82 -9.68
N LEU A 9 -5.30 -0.79 -8.96
CA LEU A 9 -3.89 -0.53 -8.68
C LEU A 9 -3.47 -1.16 -7.34
N ALA A 10 -2.56 -2.11 -7.40
CA ALA A 10 -1.96 -2.69 -6.19
C ALA A 10 -1.19 -1.61 -5.40
N ASN A 11 -0.97 -1.85 -4.10
CA ASN A 11 -0.18 -0.96 -3.24
C ASN A 11 1.34 -1.16 -3.38
N TRP A 12 1.76 -2.20 -4.10
CA TRP A 12 3.14 -2.63 -4.32
C TRP A 12 3.22 -3.46 -5.61
N HIS A 13 4.43 -3.83 -6.02
CA HIS A 13 4.62 -4.96 -6.93
C HIS A 13 3.96 -6.23 -6.41
N ALA A 14 3.55 -7.12 -7.32
CA ALA A 14 2.86 -8.35 -6.95
C ALA A 14 3.61 -9.12 -5.87
N THR A 15 2.91 -9.39 -4.76
CA THR A 15 3.43 -10.14 -3.62
C THR A 15 2.36 -11.08 -3.05
N ALA A 16 2.76 -11.97 -2.15
CA ALA A 16 1.95 -13.11 -1.72
C ALA A 16 0.56 -12.72 -1.19
N TYR A 17 0.45 -11.60 -0.44
CA TYR A 17 -0.84 -11.18 0.11
C TYR A 17 -1.82 -10.63 -0.95
N HIS A 18 -1.36 -10.33 -2.18
CA HIS A 18 -2.25 -9.97 -3.29
C HIS A 18 -2.95 -11.20 -3.93
N ALA A 19 -2.59 -12.42 -3.51
CA ALA A 19 -3.11 -13.66 -4.09
C ALA A 19 -4.64 -13.70 -4.26
N PRO A 20 -5.48 -13.19 -3.35
CA PRO A 20 -6.94 -13.25 -3.52
C PRO A 20 -7.44 -12.60 -4.83
N VAL A 21 -6.89 -11.44 -5.21
CA VAL A 21 -7.32 -10.71 -6.42
C VAL A 21 -6.79 -11.36 -7.70
N TYR A 22 -5.52 -11.79 -7.69
CA TYR A 22 -4.94 -12.51 -8.81
C TYR A 22 -5.62 -13.87 -9.02
N LEU A 23 -5.96 -14.57 -7.94
CA LEU A 23 -6.67 -15.85 -8.00
C LEU A 23 -8.10 -15.68 -8.50
N ALA A 24 -8.80 -14.62 -8.09
CA ALA A 24 -10.14 -14.29 -8.60
C ALA A 24 -10.12 -14.04 -10.11
N GLN A 25 -9.07 -13.38 -10.63
CA GLN A 25 -8.90 -13.22 -12.07
C GLN A 25 -8.56 -14.55 -12.76
N ALA A 26 -7.58 -15.29 -12.25
CA ALA A 26 -7.13 -16.55 -12.85
C ALA A 26 -8.21 -17.65 -12.86
N LYS A 27 -9.08 -17.67 -11.84
CA LYS A 27 -10.20 -18.62 -11.75
C LYS A 27 -11.47 -18.16 -12.45
N GLY A 28 -11.49 -16.95 -13.01
CA GLY A 28 -12.65 -16.42 -13.73
C GLY A 28 -13.76 -15.87 -12.84
N PHE A 29 -13.57 -15.73 -11.53
CA PHE A 29 -14.59 -15.23 -10.61
C PHE A 29 -15.07 -13.81 -10.96
N PHE A 30 -14.18 -12.94 -11.47
CA PHE A 30 -14.62 -11.63 -12.00
C PHE A 30 -15.53 -11.79 -13.22
N ALA A 31 -15.17 -12.69 -14.15
CA ALA A 31 -15.94 -12.92 -15.37
C ALA A 31 -17.32 -13.55 -15.09
N GLU A 32 -17.41 -14.45 -14.10
CA GLU A 32 -18.68 -15.02 -13.62
C GLU A 32 -19.64 -13.95 -13.11
N GLN A 33 -19.11 -12.85 -12.55
CA GLN A 33 -19.90 -11.69 -12.09
C GLN A 33 -20.10 -10.62 -13.18
N GLY A 34 -19.64 -10.88 -14.42
CA GLY A 34 -19.70 -9.90 -15.51
C GLY A 34 -18.74 -8.71 -15.34
N ILE A 35 -17.72 -8.84 -14.48
CA ILE A 35 -16.76 -7.79 -14.16
C ILE A 35 -15.47 -8.01 -14.95
N LYS A 36 -14.94 -6.95 -15.56
CA LYS A 36 -13.62 -6.95 -16.20
C LYS A 36 -12.66 -6.12 -15.36
N VAL A 37 -11.56 -6.72 -14.92
CA VAL A 37 -10.56 -6.04 -14.09
C VAL A 37 -9.23 -5.94 -14.84
N ALA A 38 -8.62 -4.76 -14.80
CA ALA A 38 -7.23 -4.54 -15.18
C ALA A 38 -6.38 -4.39 -13.91
N LEU A 39 -5.61 -5.41 -13.57
CA LEU A 39 -4.66 -5.36 -12.45
C LEU A 39 -3.42 -4.58 -12.88
N LEU A 40 -3.06 -3.57 -12.10
CA LEU A 40 -1.94 -2.67 -12.34
C LEU A 40 -1.01 -2.69 -11.13
N GLU A 41 0.28 -2.52 -11.38
CA GLU A 41 1.29 -2.33 -10.35
C GLU A 41 1.85 -0.90 -10.40
N PRO A 42 2.11 -0.27 -9.24
CA PRO A 42 2.71 1.05 -9.20
C PRO A 42 4.23 0.96 -9.42
N ASN A 43 4.81 2.00 -10.01
CA ASN A 43 6.27 2.20 -9.98
C ASN A 43 6.71 2.75 -8.61
N ASP A 44 5.95 3.71 -8.05
CA ASP A 44 6.16 4.23 -6.70
C ASP A 44 4.92 3.93 -5.85
N PRO A 45 5.05 3.21 -4.73
CA PRO A 45 3.95 2.98 -3.79
C PRO A 45 3.33 4.29 -3.29
N SER A 46 4.10 5.38 -3.16
CA SER A 46 3.62 6.66 -2.60
C SER A 46 2.53 7.30 -3.45
N ASP A 47 2.50 7.04 -4.76
CA ASP A 47 1.57 7.69 -5.69
C ASP A 47 0.14 7.13 -5.64
N VAL A 48 -0.02 5.90 -5.13
CA VAL A 48 -1.25 5.11 -5.28
C VAL A 48 -2.51 5.84 -4.81
N THR A 49 -2.46 6.53 -3.67
CA THR A 49 -3.63 7.24 -3.13
C THR A 49 -4.01 8.46 -3.92
N GLU A 50 -3.04 9.17 -4.50
CA GLU A 50 -3.31 10.31 -5.38
C GLU A 50 -3.82 9.85 -6.75
N ILE A 51 -3.27 8.77 -7.30
CA ILE A 51 -3.72 8.17 -8.56
C ILE A 51 -5.20 7.75 -8.45
N ILE A 52 -5.57 7.05 -7.37
CA ILE A 52 -6.97 6.63 -7.15
C ILE A 52 -7.84 7.85 -6.81
N GLY A 53 -7.38 8.71 -5.90
CA GLY A 53 -8.14 9.88 -5.45
C GLY A 53 -8.40 10.92 -6.54
N SER A 54 -7.55 11.00 -7.56
CA SER A 54 -7.75 11.87 -8.73
C SER A 54 -8.63 11.24 -9.81
N GLY A 55 -9.08 10.00 -9.63
CA GLY A 55 -9.93 9.27 -10.58
C GLY A 55 -9.18 8.75 -11.82
N LYS A 56 -7.83 8.72 -11.79
CA LYS A 56 -7.03 8.12 -12.88
C LYS A 56 -7.07 6.58 -12.86
N VAL A 57 -7.33 6.01 -11.68
CA VAL A 57 -7.60 4.58 -11.46
C VAL A 57 -8.84 4.47 -10.57
N ASP A 58 -9.64 3.44 -10.81
CA ASP A 58 -10.93 3.25 -10.13
C ASP A 58 -10.77 2.78 -8.68
N MET A 59 -9.92 1.77 -8.45
CA MET A 59 -9.79 1.11 -7.14
C MET A 59 -8.36 0.63 -6.88
N GLY A 60 -8.08 0.19 -5.66
CA GLY A 60 -6.79 -0.40 -5.36
C GLY A 60 -6.62 -0.78 -3.89
N PHE A 61 -5.40 -1.17 -3.55
CA PHE A 61 -5.01 -1.45 -2.16
C PHE A 61 -4.31 -0.24 -1.54
N LYS A 62 -4.51 -0.06 -0.23
CA LYS A 62 -3.64 0.79 0.56
C LYS A 62 -3.71 0.46 2.05
N ALA A 63 -2.60 0.61 2.75
CA ALA A 63 -2.57 0.51 4.21
C ALA A 63 -3.31 1.68 4.86
N MET A 64 -3.90 1.43 6.03
CA MET A 64 -4.85 2.32 6.70
C MET A 64 -4.36 3.77 6.86
N ILE A 65 -3.11 3.96 7.29
CA ILE A 65 -2.53 5.30 7.51
C ILE A 65 -2.58 6.17 6.25
N HIS A 66 -2.30 5.58 5.08
CA HIS A 66 -2.31 6.28 3.82
C HIS A 66 -3.74 6.58 3.35
N THR A 67 -4.68 5.67 3.57
CA THR A 67 -6.11 5.88 3.25
C THR A 67 -6.68 7.05 4.05
N LEU A 68 -6.36 7.14 5.35
CA LEU A 68 -6.76 8.26 6.20
C LEU A 68 -6.11 9.56 5.75
N ALA A 69 -4.81 9.54 5.47
CA ALA A 69 -4.09 10.73 5.04
C ALA A 69 -4.53 11.24 3.67
N ALA A 70 -4.90 10.35 2.75
CA ALA A 70 -5.47 10.72 1.46
C ALA A 70 -6.74 11.57 1.65
N LYS A 71 -7.66 11.13 2.52
CA LYS A 71 -8.86 11.89 2.87
C LYS A 71 -8.52 13.24 3.51
N ALA A 72 -7.54 13.27 4.42
CA ALA A 72 -7.05 14.52 5.01
C ALA A 72 -6.44 15.49 3.97
N ARG A 73 -5.94 14.97 2.86
CA ARG A 73 -5.42 15.73 1.71
C ARG A 73 -6.47 16.00 0.63
N ASN A 74 -7.75 15.80 0.93
CA ASN A 74 -8.87 15.98 0.00
C ASN A 74 -8.87 15.03 -1.21
N PHE A 75 -8.18 13.90 -1.14
CA PHE A 75 -8.39 12.79 -2.08
C PHE A 75 -9.57 11.94 -1.59
N PRO A 76 -10.69 11.85 -2.32
CA PRO A 76 -11.94 11.24 -1.88
C PRO A 76 -11.92 9.70 -1.95
N VAL A 77 -10.88 9.07 -1.39
CA VAL A 77 -10.78 7.60 -1.30
C VAL A 77 -11.59 7.07 -0.11
N VAL A 78 -12.20 5.89 -0.29
CA VAL A 78 -12.98 5.21 0.75
C VAL A 78 -12.52 3.76 0.83
N SER A 79 -12.23 3.28 2.04
CA SER A 79 -11.98 1.85 2.26
C SER A 79 -13.29 1.08 2.21
N VAL A 80 -13.37 0.05 1.36
CA VAL A 80 -14.57 -0.79 1.18
C VAL A 80 -14.39 -2.21 1.74
N GLY A 81 -13.21 -2.53 2.28
CA GLY A 81 -12.91 -3.83 2.87
C GLY A 81 -11.45 -3.94 3.32
N SER A 82 -11.15 -4.96 4.13
CA SER A 82 -9.80 -5.32 4.56
C SER A 82 -9.29 -6.53 3.78
N LEU A 83 -8.01 -6.51 3.41
CA LEU A 83 -7.32 -7.65 2.79
C LEU A 83 -6.41 -8.38 3.79
N LEU A 84 -5.64 -7.62 4.57
CA LEU A 84 -4.66 -8.14 5.51
C LEU A 84 -4.77 -7.33 6.81
N ASP A 85 -5.29 -7.97 7.85
CA ASP A 85 -5.51 -7.33 9.14
C ASP A 85 -4.22 -7.30 9.96
N GLU A 86 -3.87 -6.10 10.42
CA GLU A 86 -2.81 -5.83 11.41
C GLU A 86 -1.48 -6.60 11.22
N PRO A 87 -0.84 -6.57 10.03
CA PRO A 87 0.44 -7.22 9.85
C PRO A 87 1.51 -6.54 10.71
N PHE A 88 2.31 -7.34 11.41
CA PHE A 88 3.41 -6.82 12.22
C PHE A 88 4.35 -5.96 11.38
N THR A 89 4.51 -4.72 11.81
CA THR A 89 5.32 -3.70 11.16
C THR A 89 6.25 -3.10 12.20
N GLY A 90 7.53 -2.96 11.87
CA GLY A 90 8.52 -2.41 12.79
C GLY A 90 9.86 -2.16 12.13
N VAL A 91 10.81 -1.67 12.93
CA VAL A 91 12.20 -1.51 12.49
C VAL A 91 12.85 -2.89 12.41
N VAL A 92 13.21 -3.32 11.21
CA VAL A 92 13.93 -4.57 10.98
C VAL A 92 15.44 -4.28 11.00
N TYR A 93 16.18 -5.02 11.81
CA TYR A 93 17.62 -4.87 11.96
C TYR A 93 18.32 -6.22 12.08
N LEU A 94 19.59 -6.27 11.71
CA LEU A 94 20.43 -7.46 11.91
C LEU A 94 20.86 -7.54 13.37
N LYS A 95 20.85 -8.75 13.95
CA LYS A 95 21.26 -8.98 15.34
C LYS A 95 22.66 -8.42 15.65
N ASP A 96 23.56 -8.50 14.68
CA ASP A 96 24.96 -8.06 14.83
C ASP A 96 25.18 -6.56 14.50
N SER A 97 24.13 -5.79 14.26
CA SER A 97 24.21 -4.35 13.92
C SER A 97 24.42 -3.40 15.12
N GLY A 98 24.36 -3.95 16.33
CA GLY A 98 24.37 -3.19 17.58
C GLY A 98 23.07 -2.42 17.86
N ILE A 99 22.01 -2.64 17.07
CA ILE A 99 20.64 -2.22 17.40
C ILE A 99 20.03 -3.25 18.36
N THR A 100 19.24 -2.78 19.32
CA THR A 100 18.60 -3.61 20.36
C THR A 100 17.12 -3.28 20.48
N GLU A 101 16.42 -3.99 21.36
CA GLU A 101 15.03 -3.65 21.73
C GLU A 101 14.89 -2.27 22.38
N ASP A 102 15.97 -1.71 22.95
CA ASP A 102 15.97 -0.32 23.40
C ASP A 102 15.96 0.61 22.18
N PHE A 103 14.87 1.37 22.03
CA PHE A 103 14.67 2.36 20.97
C PHE A 103 15.83 3.35 20.85
N ARG A 104 16.50 3.70 21.97
CA ARG A 104 17.63 4.63 21.99
C ARG A 104 18.85 4.11 21.21
N SER A 105 18.94 2.80 20.96
CA SER A 105 20.00 2.20 20.14
C SER A 105 19.94 2.63 18.66
N LEU A 106 18.80 3.21 18.23
CA LEU A 106 18.63 3.79 16.90
C LEU A 106 19.29 5.16 16.73
N LYS A 107 19.72 5.82 17.82
CA LYS A 107 20.37 7.13 17.75
C LYS A 107 21.62 7.08 16.88
N GLY A 108 21.72 8.01 15.93
CA GLY A 108 22.82 8.10 14.97
C GLY A 108 22.84 7.01 13.90
N LYS A 109 21.85 6.10 13.86
CA LYS A 109 21.72 5.10 12.80
C LYS A 109 21.03 5.70 11.57
N LYS A 110 21.35 5.15 10.39
CA LYS A 110 20.58 5.42 9.16
C LYS A 110 19.43 4.43 9.10
N ILE A 111 18.20 4.94 9.10
CA ILE A 111 16.98 4.11 9.12
C ILE A 111 16.29 4.24 7.77
N GLY A 112 16.13 3.10 7.08
CA GLY A 112 15.40 3.02 5.82
C GLY A 112 13.89 3.12 6.05
N TYR A 113 13.18 3.71 5.09
CA TYR A 113 11.73 3.81 5.07
C TYR A 113 11.23 3.69 3.63
N VAL A 114 9.94 3.43 3.46
CA VAL A 114 9.33 3.24 2.14
C VAL A 114 8.93 4.56 1.48
N GLY A 115 8.24 5.43 2.22
CA GLY A 115 7.71 6.68 1.68
C GLY A 115 7.50 7.72 2.78
N GLU A 116 6.67 8.73 2.47
CA GLU A 116 6.54 9.94 3.26
C GLU A 116 6.23 9.70 4.75
N PHE A 117 5.28 8.84 5.10
CA PHE A 117 4.92 8.63 6.51
C PHE A 117 6.03 7.97 7.30
N GLY A 118 6.79 7.06 6.69
CA GLY A 118 7.99 6.52 7.31
C GLY A 118 9.05 7.60 7.49
N LYS A 119 9.24 8.48 6.50
CA LYS A 119 10.14 9.63 6.62
C LYS A 119 9.74 10.54 7.79
N ILE A 120 8.47 10.91 7.90
CA ILE A 120 7.94 11.75 8.99
C ILE A 120 8.23 11.10 10.34
N GLN A 121 7.91 9.81 10.49
CA GLN A 121 8.19 9.06 11.70
C GLN A 121 9.67 9.11 12.08
N ILE A 122 10.59 8.97 11.12
CA ILE A 122 12.04 9.01 11.37
C ILE A 122 12.53 10.43 11.68
N ASP A 123 12.03 11.46 10.99
CA ASP A 123 12.41 12.84 11.22
C ASP A 123 12.00 13.33 12.62
N GLU A 124 10.89 12.83 13.15
CA GLU A 124 10.40 13.09 14.52
C GLU A 124 11.20 12.37 15.61
N LEU A 125 12.13 11.46 15.26
CA LEU A 125 12.99 10.75 16.24
C LEU A 125 14.20 11.57 16.71
N LYS A 126 14.42 12.75 16.14
CA LYS A 126 15.58 13.60 16.43
C LYS A 126 15.49 14.25 17.81
#